data_AF-A0A8J2HS45-F1
#
_entry.id   AF-A0A8J2HS45-F1
#
_cell.length_a   1.000
_cell.length_b   1.000
_cell.length_c   1.000
_cell.angle_alpha   90.00
_cell.angle_beta   90.00
_cell.angle_gamma   90.00
#
_symmetry.space_group_name_H-M   'P 1'
#
loop_
_entity.id
_entity.type
_entity.pdbx_description
1 polymer ?
#
loop_
_entity_poly.entity_id
_entity_poly.type
_entity_poly.pdbx_seq_one_letter_code
_entity_poly.pdbx_strand_id
1 'polypeptide(L)'
;MATDFRPEQALDFDGALLQELQGDVSDSIARQLLEEIPPLTVPTVVHDNNCGYDAVTMAIMESNPPADLKIHATDVNPMFFV
;
A
#
# COMPACT_ATOMS: atom_id res chain seq x y z
N MET A 1 19.54 38.56 -20.98
CA MET A 1 18.26 37.86 -20.88
C MET A 1 18.42 36.82 -19.79
N ALA A 2 17.69 36.93 -18.68
CA ALA A 2 17.66 35.85 -17.69
C ALA A 2 16.88 34.67 -18.29
N THR A 3 17.37 33.45 -18.10
CA THR A 3 16.62 32.25 -18.48
C THR A 3 15.39 32.11 -17.59
N ASP A 4 14.24 31.76 -18.17
CA ASP A 4 13.03 31.49 -17.40
C ASP A 4 13.28 30.38 -16.39
N PHE A 5 12.95 30.63 -15.12
CA PHE A 5 13.06 29.63 -14.07
C PHE A 5 12.07 28.48 -14.34
N ARG A 6 12.60 27.26 -14.39
CA ARG A 6 11.80 26.03 -14.37
C ARG A 6 12.18 25.24 -13.12
N PRO A 7 11.24 24.97 -12.21
CA PRO A 7 11.48 24.07 -11.08
C PRO A 7 11.93 22.70 -11.58
N GLU A 8 12.77 22.04 -10.79
CA GLU A 8 13.09 20.62 -11.02
C GLU A 8 11.79 19.81 -11.03
N GLN A 9 11.64 18.97 -12.05
CA GLN A 9 10.47 18.12 -12.18
C GLN A 9 10.70 16.85 -11.38
N ALA A 10 9.62 16.25 -10.88
CA ALA A 10 9.69 14.93 -10.30
C ALA A 10 10.27 13.94 -11.33
N LEU A 11 11.00 12.95 -10.84
CA LEU A 11 11.44 11.84 -11.68
C LEU A 11 10.23 11.08 -12.21
N ASP A 12 10.41 10.44 -13.37
CA ASP A 12 9.42 9.49 -13.86
C ASP A 12 9.19 8.40 -12.80
N PHE A 13 7.96 7.91 -12.73
CA PHE A 13 7.63 6.84 -11.81
C PHE A 13 8.49 5.61 -12.12
N ASP A 14 9.23 5.15 -11.10
CA ASP A 14 9.95 3.89 -11.11
C ASP A 14 9.54 3.10 -9.87
N GLY A 15 8.95 1.94 -10.10
CA GLY A 15 8.44 1.07 -9.05
C GLY A 15 9.50 0.54 -8.10
N ALA A 16 10.67 0.20 -8.64
CA ALA A 16 11.78 -0.30 -7.84
C ALA A 16 12.37 0.83 -6.99
N LEU A 17 12.50 2.03 -7.56
CA LEU A 17 12.96 3.21 -6.81
C LEU A 17 11.97 3.60 -5.73
N LEU A 18 10.66 3.54 -6.00
CA LEU A 18 9.64 3.77 -4.98
C LEU A 18 9.78 2.77 -3.83
N GLN A 19 9.92 1.48 -4.14
CA GLN A 19 10.06 0.44 -3.12
C GLN A 19 11.34 0.61 -2.29
N GLU A 20 12.44 1.05 -2.91
CA GLU A 20 13.68 1.38 -2.19
C GLU A 20 13.50 2.60 -1.26
N LEU A 21 12.89 3.68 -1.76
CA LEU A 21 12.72 4.92 -1.01
C LEU A 21 11.70 4.81 0.12
N GLN A 22 10.62 4.04 -0.07
CA GLN A 22 9.59 3.85 0.96
C GLN A 22 10.05 2.92 2.08
N GLY A 23 11.01 2.03 1.80
CA GLY A 23 11.47 1.00 2.72
C GLY A 23 10.32 0.08 3.16
N ASP A 24 10.27 -0.22 4.46
CA ASP A 24 9.32 -1.13 5.11
C ASP A 24 8.32 -0.42 6.03
N VAL A 25 8.17 0.90 5.88
CA VAL A 25 7.38 1.72 6.81
C VAL A 25 5.92 1.27 6.87
N SER A 26 5.28 1.10 5.71
CA SER A 26 3.88 0.69 5.62
C SER A 26 3.68 -0.72 6.17
N ASP A 27 4.58 -1.66 5.85
CA ASP A 27 4.53 -3.04 6.35
C ASP A 27 4.63 -3.08 7.88
N SER A 28 5.57 -2.32 8.44
CA SER A 28 5.81 -2.26 9.89
C SER A 28 4.60 -1.71 10.64
N ILE A 29 4.03 -0.61 10.13
CA ILE A 29 2.83 0.00 10.72
C ILE A 29 1.62 -0.94 10.60
N ALA A 30 1.43 -1.57 9.44
CA ALA A 30 0.31 -2.49 9.21
C ALA A 30 0.33 -3.66 10.20
N ARG A 31 1.51 -4.29 10.39
CA ARG A 31 1.68 -5.39 11.35
C ARG A 31 1.36 -4.97 12.77
N GLN A 32 1.86 -3.81 13.21
CA GLN A 32 1.57 -3.30 14.55
C GLN A 32 0.08 -3.01 14.73
N LEU A 33 -0.57 -2.37 13.75
CA LEU A 33 -2.00 -2.06 13.83
C LEU A 33 -2.86 -3.33 13.94
N LEU A 34 -2.49 -4.41 13.24
CA LEU A 34 -3.19 -5.69 13.33
C LEU A 34 -3.14 -6.32 14.73
N GLU A 35 -2.13 -5.99 15.55
CA GLU A 35 -2.06 -6.41 16.95
C GLU A 35 -2.93 -5.55 17.87
N GLU A 36 -3.21 -4.30 17.50
CA GLU A 36 -3.94 -3.33 18.31
C GLU A 36 -5.46 -3.35 18.07
N ILE A 37 -5.90 -3.86 16.91
CA ILE A 37 -7.33 -3.96 16.58
C ILE A 37 -7.93 -5.32 16.99
N PRO A 38 -9.26 -5.43 17.15
CA PRO A 38 -9.92 -6.71 17.28
C PRO A 38 -9.63 -7.62 16.07
N PRO A 39 -9.53 -8.94 16.25
CA PRO A 39 -9.29 -9.87 15.14
C PRO A 39 -10.30 -9.69 14.01
N LEU A 40 -9.82 -9.76 12.77
CA LEU A 40 -10.68 -9.73 11.60
C LEU A 40 -11.52 -11.01 11.54
N THR A 41 -12.85 -10.85 11.52
CA THR A 41 -13.81 -11.97 11.49
C THR A 41 -14.76 -11.83 10.30
N VAL A 42 -15.36 -12.93 9.87
CA VAL A 42 -16.42 -12.91 8.84
C VAL A 42 -17.70 -12.37 9.48
N PRO A 43 -18.50 -11.53 8.78
CA PRO A 43 -18.43 -11.18 7.36
C PRO A 43 -17.73 -9.83 7.06
N THR A 44 -16.67 -9.49 7.78
CA THR A 44 -15.94 -8.22 7.56
C THR A 44 -15.45 -8.08 6.12
N VAL A 45 -15.52 -6.85 5.62
CA VAL A 45 -14.97 -6.44 4.33
C VAL A 45 -13.88 -5.40 4.59
N VAL A 46 -12.69 -5.65 4.10
CA VAL A 46 -11.54 -4.74 4.18
C VAL A 46 -11.44 -3.96 2.87
N HIS A 47 -11.17 -2.67 2.97
CA HIS A 47 -10.87 -1.79 1.84
C HIS A 47 -9.45 -1.25 2.02
N ASP A 48 -8.53 -1.77 1.22
CA ASP A 48 -7.14 -1.29 1.13
C ASP A 48 -7.06 -0.29 -0.02
N ASN A 49 -7.33 0.98 0.29
CA ASN A 49 -7.35 2.06 -0.70
C ASN A 49 -5.93 2.61 -0.88
N ASN A 50 -5.57 2.93 -2.12
CA ASN A 50 -4.19 3.30 -2.49
C ASN A 50 -3.20 2.18 -2.14
N CYS A 51 -3.57 0.94 -2.49
CA CYS A 51 -2.86 -0.25 -2.04
C CYS A 51 -1.40 -0.31 -2.51
N GLY A 52 -1.04 0.37 -3.61
CA GLY A 52 0.32 0.38 -4.13
C GLY A 52 0.85 -1.04 -4.36
N TYR A 53 1.92 -1.42 -3.65
CA TYR A 53 2.47 -2.77 -3.67
C TYR A 53 1.86 -3.73 -2.63
N ASP A 54 0.63 -3.46 -2.20
CA ASP A 54 -0.19 -4.30 -1.34
C ASP A 54 0.38 -4.60 0.06
N ALA A 55 1.21 -3.72 0.61
CA ALA A 55 1.85 -3.88 1.92
C ALA A 55 0.85 -4.28 3.04
N VAL A 56 -0.29 -3.59 3.12
CA VAL A 56 -1.32 -3.84 4.14
C VAL A 56 -2.06 -5.13 3.87
N THR A 57 -2.48 -5.36 2.61
CA THR A 57 -3.13 -6.61 2.20
C THR A 57 -2.23 -7.82 2.50
N MET A 58 -0.93 -7.75 2.20
CA MET A 58 0.02 -8.81 2.50
C MET A 58 0.17 -9.04 4.01
N ALA A 59 0.27 -7.98 4.81
CA ALA A 59 0.33 -8.09 6.26
C ALA A 59 -0.93 -8.78 6.84
N ILE A 60 -2.12 -8.47 6.32
CA ILE A 60 -3.38 -9.15 6.69
C ILE A 60 -3.33 -10.62 6.32
N MET A 61 -2.89 -10.98 5.11
CA MET A 61 -2.83 -12.36 4.65
C MET A 61 -1.85 -13.20 5.48
N GLU A 62 -0.73 -12.60 5.89
CA GLU A 62 0.26 -13.23 6.76
C GLU A 62 -0.21 -13.38 8.23
N SER A 63 -1.18 -12.59 8.68
CA SER A 63 -1.80 -12.75 9.99
C SER A 63 -2.80 -13.92 10.05
N ASN A 64 -2.87 -14.75 9.01
CA ASN A 64 -3.74 -15.92 8.87
C ASN A 64 -5.23 -15.58 9.09
N PRO A 65 -5.83 -14.71 8.23
CA PRO A 65 -7.20 -14.27 8.37
C PRO A 65 -8.18 -15.40 8.00
N PRO A 66 -9.48 -15.25 8.29
CA PRO A 66 -10.50 -16.17 7.79
C PRO A 66 -10.43 -16.34 6.27
N ALA A 67 -10.60 -17.58 5.78
CA ALA A 67 -10.41 -17.93 4.37
C ALA A 67 -11.39 -17.23 3.41
N ASP A 68 -12.52 -16.76 3.92
CA ASP A 68 -13.58 -16.05 3.21
C ASP A 68 -13.63 -14.55 3.54
N LEU A 69 -12.57 -14.00 4.17
CA LEU A 69 -12.41 -12.56 4.32
C LEU A 69 -12.37 -11.89 2.93
N LYS A 70 -13.14 -10.82 2.76
CA LYS A 70 -13.14 -10.05 1.51
C LYS A 70 -12.24 -8.84 1.67
N ILE A 71 -11.27 -8.71 0.77
CA ILE A 71 -10.38 -7.55 0.69
C ILE A 71 -10.56 -6.91 -0.69
N HIS A 72 -10.83 -5.61 -0.70
CA HIS A 72 -10.82 -4.78 -1.91
C HIS A 72 -9.56 -3.92 -1.89
N ALA A 73 -8.50 -4.40 -2.53
CA ALA A 73 -7.30 -3.61 -2.82
C ALA A 73 -7.55 -2.77 -4.07
N THR A 74 -7.44 -1.45 -3.96
CA THR A 74 -7.73 -0.53 -5.06
C THR A 74 -6.71 0.57 -5.15
N ASP A 75 -6.35 0.94 -6.37
CA ASP A 75 -5.48 2.08 -6.64
C ASP A 75 -6.04 2.90 -7.83
N VAL A 76 -5.51 4.10 -8.04
CA VAL A 76 -5.77 4.88 -9.26
C VAL A 76 -4.74 4.58 -10.34
N ASN A 77 -3.53 4.18 -9.94
CA ASN A 77 -2.45 3.84 -10.85
C ASN A 77 -2.67 2.41 -11.37
N PRO A 78 -2.93 2.23 -12.68
CA PRO A 78 -3.19 0.91 -13.26
C PRO A 78 -2.01 -0.05 -13.14
N MET A 79 -0.80 0.44 -12.86
CA MET A 79 0.36 -0.41 -12.59
C MET A 79 0.16 -1.31 -11.38
N PHE A 80 -0.65 -0.89 -10.41
CA PHE A 80 -0.93 -1.63 -9.17
C PHE A 80 -2.21 -2.45 -9.25
N PHE A 81 -2.80 -2.58 -10.44
CA PHE A 81 -3.92 -3.50 -10.62
C PHE A 81 -3.36 -4.90 -10.79
N VAL A 82 -3.66 -5.77 -9.82
CA VAL A 82 -3.29 -7.19 -9.84
C VAL A 82 -4.34 -8.01 -10.58
#